data_AF-A0A5N4W6W1-F1
#
_entry.id   AF-A0A5N4W6W1-F1
#
_cell.length_a   1.000
_cell.length_b   1.000
_cell.length_c   1.000
_cell.angle_alpha   90.00
_cell.angle_beta   90.00
_cell.angle_gamma   90.00
#
_symmetry.space_group_name_H-M   'P 1'
#
loop_
_entity.id
_entity.type
_entity.pdbx_description
1 polymer ?
#
loop_
_entity_poly.entity_id
_entity_poly.type
_entity_poly.pdbx_seq_one_letter_code
_entity_poly.pdbx_strand_id
1 'polypeptide(L)'
;MYKLSQVDQIFIQELHDAFDDVHLEDRFTLLEEDFADTSYLRRYPHQQPYDLNAVDYFSKSNLLNEIKNSDLLVGEKNDLILAINEEQRVINHYRTWGVVPFEYLNKYAHGFYFITPEAYVFYTPALILNLVLNPEFFKGVAFDKWLSRLLMEVNEHNSLTLFNNNQSRLIKKFLSNILLNKSIIDFIEAGDVKRALEKINKN
;
A
#
# COMPACT_ATOMS: atom_id res chain seq x y z
N MET A 1 19.10 16.76 -2.08
CA MET A 1 17.80 17.30 -2.54
C MET A 1 17.92 17.67 -4.01
N TYR A 2 17.32 16.85 -4.89
CA TYR A 2 17.11 17.22 -6.28
C TYR A 2 15.99 18.27 -6.35
N LYS A 3 16.17 19.32 -7.17
CA LYS A 3 15.09 20.30 -7.42
C LYS A 3 14.07 19.65 -8.36
N LEU A 4 12.79 19.62 -7.95
CA LEU A 4 11.68 19.17 -8.80
C LEU A 4 11.60 19.99 -10.08
N SER A 5 11.47 19.32 -11.22
CA SER A 5 11.21 20.00 -12.49
C SER A 5 9.74 20.42 -12.59
N GLN A 6 9.43 21.34 -13.52
CA GLN A 6 8.04 21.72 -13.79
C GLN A 6 7.19 20.53 -14.28
N VAL A 7 7.80 19.60 -15.01
CA VAL A 7 7.13 18.37 -15.47
C VAL A 7 6.77 17.48 -14.28
N ASP A 8 7.67 17.38 -13.30
CA ASP A 8 7.42 16.62 -12.07
C ASP A 8 6.31 17.27 -11.23
N GLN A 9 6.31 18.60 -11.13
CA GLN A 9 5.25 19.34 -10.41
C GLN A 9 3.88 19.14 -11.05
N ILE A 10 3.78 19.20 -12.39
CA ILE A 10 2.53 18.94 -13.10
C ILE A 10 2.08 17.49 -12.86
N PHE A 11 3.00 16.53 -12.94
CA PHE A 11 2.67 15.12 -12.70
C PHE A 11 2.20 14.88 -11.25
N ILE A 12 2.85 15.49 -10.27
CA ILE A 12 2.45 15.39 -8.85
C ILE A 12 1.06 15.99 -8.64
N GLN A 13 0.76 17.13 -9.27
CA GLN A 13 -0.59 17.69 -9.18
C GLN A 13 -1.64 16.75 -9.80
N GLU A 14 -1.37 16.22 -10.99
CA GLU A 14 -2.27 15.25 -11.61
C GLU A 14 -2.46 14.01 -10.71
N LEU A 15 -1.41 13.55 -10.04
CA LEU A 15 -1.47 12.44 -9.08
C LEU A 15 -2.39 12.77 -7.90
N HIS A 16 -2.27 13.97 -7.34
CA HIS A 16 -3.20 14.42 -6.30
C HIS A 16 -4.64 14.44 -6.79
N ASP A 17 -4.88 15.00 -7.99
CA ASP A 17 -6.22 15.15 -8.55
C ASP A 17 -6.88 13.80 -8.90
N ALA A 18 -6.11 12.74 -9.16
CA ALA A 18 -6.66 11.42 -9.49
C ALA A 18 -6.92 10.51 -8.28
N PHE A 19 -6.34 10.85 -7.13
CA PHE A 19 -6.42 10.06 -5.90
C PHE A 19 -6.91 10.92 -4.73
N ASP A 20 -7.61 12.03 -4.99
CA ASP A 20 -8.11 12.94 -3.97
C ASP A 20 -9.19 12.31 -3.10
N ASP A 21 -9.99 11.41 -3.69
CA ASP A 21 -11.07 10.64 -3.08
C ASP A 21 -10.59 9.34 -2.41
N VAL A 22 -9.32 9.00 -2.55
CA VAL A 22 -8.78 7.73 -2.03
C VAL A 22 -8.48 7.85 -0.55
N HIS A 23 -9.35 7.22 0.23
CA HIS A 23 -9.23 7.03 1.66
C HIS A 23 -9.41 5.56 2.02
N LEU A 24 -8.72 5.10 3.05
CA LEU A 24 -9.12 3.85 3.71
C LEU A 24 -10.45 4.13 4.40
N GLU A 25 -11.47 3.35 4.07
CA GLU A 25 -12.76 3.44 4.75
C GLU A 25 -12.60 3.20 6.26
N ASP A 26 -13.60 3.59 7.07
CA ASP A 26 -13.62 3.41 8.54
C ASP A 26 -13.53 1.94 9.01
N ARG A 27 -13.32 0.99 8.09
CA ARG A 27 -13.19 -0.44 8.34
C ARG A 27 -11.84 -0.78 8.97
N PHE A 28 -10.72 -0.30 8.41
CA PHE A 28 -9.37 -0.54 8.93
C PHE A 28 -8.44 0.65 8.70
N THR A 29 -7.59 0.94 9.68
CA THR A 29 -6.40 1.77 9.53
C THR A 29 -5.33 1.05 8.74
N LEU A 30 -4.36 1.80 8.20
CA LEU A 30 -3.25 1.22 7.45
C LEU A 30 -2.44 0.21 8.26
N LEU A 31 -2.20 0.52 9.54
CA LEU A 31 -1.52 -0.40 10.46
C LEU A 31 -2.34 -1.68 10.70
N GLU A 32 -3.67 -1.58 10.79
CA GLU A 32 -4.52 -2.76 10.88
C GLU A 32 -4.50 -3.58 9.59
N GLU A 33 -4.43 -2.95 8.41
CA GLU A 33 -4.29 -3.63 7.12
C GLU A 33 -3.00 -4.46 7.03
N ASP A 34 -1.87 -3.89 7.48
CA ASP A 34 -0.55 -4.55 7.48
C ASP A 34 -0.42 -5.59 8.60
N PHE A 35 -1.02 -5.33 9.76
CA PHE A 35 -1.10 -6.35 10.82
C PHE A 35 -2.00 -7.52 10.39
N ALA A 36 -3.12 -7.26 9.71
CA ALA A 36 -4.03 -8.28 9.20
C ALA A 36 -3.47 -9.07 8.01
N ASP A 37 -2.48 -8.56 7.31
CA ASP A 37 -1.67 -9.31 6.35
C ASP A 37 -0.78 -10.35 7.05
N THR A 38 -0.13 -9.94 8.14
CA THR A 38 0.80 -10.81 8.90
C THR A 38 0.12 -11.73 9.92
N SER A 39 -1.20 -11.58 10.13
CA SER A 39 -2.02 -12.36 11.08
C SER A 39 -3.22 -13.01 10.39
N TYR A 40 -3.81 -14.05 10.99
CA TYR A 40 -4.97 -14.76 10.42
C TYR A 40 -6.27 -13.92 10.38
N LEU A 41 -6.22 -12.61 10.70
CA LEU A 41 -7.36 -11.70 10.80
C LEU A 41 -8.22 -11.65 9.52
N ARG A 42 -7.63 -11.76 8.33
CA ARG A 42 -8.39 -11.71 7.06
C ARG A 42 -9.32 -12.90 6.80
N ARG A 43 -9.15 -14.02 7.51
CA ARG A 43 -10.05 -15.18 7.33
C ARG A 43 -11.42 -14.97 8.00
N TYR A 44 -11.57 -13.97 8.88
CA TYR A 44 -12.81 -13.73 9.61
C TYR A 44 -13.05 -12.21 9.78
N PRO A 45 -13.77 -11.55 8.84
CA PRO A 45 -13.99 -10.11 8.89
C PRO A 45 -14.81 -9.72 10.11
N HIS A 46 -14.21 -8.95 11.02
CA HIS A 46 -14.88 -8.46 12.22
C HIS A 46 -15.73 -7.22 11.92
N GLN A 47 -16.92 -7.12 12.54
CA GLN A 47 -17.72 -5.87 12.57
C GLN A 47 -17.34 -4.94 13.73
N GLN A 48 -16.56 -5.44 14.69
CA GLN A 48 -16.04 -4.75 15.89
C GLN A 48 -14.62 -5.28 16.13
N PRO A 49 -13.62 -4.45 16.44
CA PRO A 49 -12.21 -4.83 16.25
C PRO A 49 -11.78 -6.03 17.10
N TYR A 50 -12.44 -6.34 18.23
CA TYR A 50 -12.09 -7.48 19.09
C TYR A 50 -13.35 -8.05 19.76
N ASP A 51 -13.84 -9.20 19.33
CA ASP A 51 -15.00 -9.86 19.97
C ASP A 51 -14.54 -10.59 21.25
N LEU A 52 -14.96 -10.09 22.41
CA LEU A 52 -14.65 -10.63 23.74
C LEU A 52 -15.05 -12.10 23.91
N ASN A 53 -15.98 -12.60 23.09
CA ASN A 53 -16.46 -13.98 23.12
C ASN A 53 -15.84 -14.85 22.03
N ALA A 54 -14.86 -14.33 21.28
CA ALA A 54 -14.19 -15.13 20.27
C ALA A 54 -13.35 -16.23 20.94
N VAL A 55 -13.71 -17.48 20.65
CA VAL A 55 -13.00 -18.67 21.13
C VAL A 55 -11.75 -18.88 20.25
N ASP A 56 -10.68 -19.40 20.84
CA ASP A 56 -9.43 -19.81 20.17
C ASP A 56 -8.52 -18.64 19.70
N TYR A 57 -8.12 -18.65 18.42
CA TYR A 57 -7.05 -17.82 17.85
C TYR A 57 -7.27 -16.31 18.05
N PHE A 58 -8.53 -15.88 18.13
CA PHE A 58 -8.92 -14.48 18.26
C PHE A 58 -9.08 -13.99 19.69
N SER A 59 -8.73 -14.82 20.68
CA SER A 59 -8.68 -14.36 22.07
C SER A 59 -7.71 -13.19 22.20
N LYS A 60 -8.07 -12.23 23.05
CA LYS A 60 -7.21 -11.08 23.39
C LYS A 60 -5.77 -11.50 23.71
N SER A 61 -5.58 -12.60 24.44
CA SER A 61 -4.26 -13.14 24.75
C SER A 61 -3.45 -13.58 23.53
N ASN A 62 -4.10 -14.18 22.53
CA ASN A 62 -3.43 -14.64 21.31
C ASN A 62 -3.06 -13.44 20.42
N LEU A 63 -3.97 -12.49 20.23
CA LEU A 63 -3.70 -11.26 19.47
C LEU A 63 -2.54 -10.46 20.08
N LEU A 64 -2.52 -10.30 21.40
CA LEU A 64 -1.40 -9.64 22.11
C LEU A 64 -0.08 -10.41 21.92
N ASN A 65 -0.12 -11.74 21.89
CA ASN A 65 1.06 -12.55 21.63
C ASN A 65 1.54 -12.43 20.17
N GLU A 66 0.63 -12.38 19.20
CA GLU A 66 0.97 -12.13 17.79
C GLU A 66 1.62 -10.77 17.59
N ILE A 67 1.04 -9.70 18.16
CA ILE A 67 1.62 -8.36 18.09
C ILE A 67 3.03 -8.37 18.69
N LYS A 68 3.21 -9.01 19.85
CA LYS A 68 4.52 -9.10 20.50
C LYS A 68 5.56 -9.77 19.59
N ASN A 69 5.18 -10.84 18.91
CA ASN A 69 6.08 -11.64 18.06
C ASN A 69 6.15 -11.16 16.59
N SER A 70 5.33 -10.19 16.20
CA SER A 70 5.34 -9.61 14.85
C SER A 70 6.59 -8.77 14.58
N ASP A 71 6.82 -8.47 13.30
CA ASP A 71 7.89 -7.58 12.85
C ASP A 71 7.52 -6.09 12.91
N LEU A 72 6.37 -5.73 13.50
CA LEU A 72 5.93 -4.34 13.67
C LEU A 72 6.96 -3.50 14.46
N LEU A 73 6.98 -2.19 14.20
CA LEU A 73 7.78 -1.26 15.01
C LEU A 73 7.22 -1.18 16.43
N VAL A 74 8.08 -0.80 17.38
CA VAL A 74 7.69 -0.69 18.79
C VAL A 74 6.51 0.27 18.99
N GLY A 75 6.49 1.40 18.27
CA GLY A 75 5.37 2.35 18.32
C GLY A 75 4.05 1.72 17.86
N GLU A 76 4.08 1.04 16.72
CA GLU A 76 2.91 0.37 16.14
C GLU A 76 2.40 -0.78 17.03
N LYS A 77 3.33 -1.55 17.63
CA LYS A 77 2.98 -2.57 18.63
C LYS A 77 2.24 -1.95 19.81
N ASN A 78 2.73 -0.82 20.32
CA ASN A 78 2.11 -0.13 21.45
C ASN A 78 0.70 0.39 21.09
N ASP A 79 0.53 0.95 19.90
CA ASP A 79 -0.77 1.45 19.44
C ASP A 79 -1.80 0.32 19.30
N LEU A 80 -1.40 -0.82 18.73
CA LEU A 80 -2.27 -2.00 18.64
C LEU A 80 -2.60 -2.60 20.00
N ILE A 81 -1.61 -2.71 20.89
CA ILE A 81 -1.83 -3.20 22.27
C ILE A 81 -2.78 -2.28 23.04
N LEU A 82 -2.63 -0.96 22.89
CA LEU A 82 -3.50 0.02 23.52
C LEU A 82 -4.93 -0.12 23.00
N ALA A 83 -5.12 -0.14 21.69
CA ALA A 83 -6.42 -0.32 21.05
C ALA A 83 -7.13 -1.60 21.50
N ILE A 84 -6.41 -2.74 21.55
CA ILE A 84 -6.92 -4.02 22.06
C ILE A 84 -7.27 -3.94 23.54
N ASN A 85 -6.45 -3.25 24.34
CA ASN A 85 -6.67 -3.17 25.78
C ASN A 85 -7.85 -2.30 26.15
N GLU A 86 -8.04 -1.19 25.42
CA GLU A 86 -9.10 -0.20 25.64
C GLU A 86 -10.37 -0.48 24.84
N GLU A 87 -10.37 -1.52 23.99
CA GLU A 87 -11.49 -1.88 23.10
C GLU A 87 -11.86 -0.73 22.14
N GLN A 88 -10.83 -0.06 21.63
CA GLN A 88 -10.95 1.09 20.73
C GLN A 88 -10.33 0.80 19.36
N ARG A 89 -10.55 1.71 18.41
CA ARG A 89 -9.86 1.71 17.12
C ARG A 89 -8.40 2.10 17.28
N VAL A 90 -7.54 1.47 16.48
CA VAL A 90 -6.14 1.89 16.36
C VAL A 90 -6.07 3.33 15.86
N ILE A 91 -5.10 4.09 16.37
CA ILE A 91 -4.87 5.46 15.92
C ILE A 91 -4.42 5.42 14.45
N ASN A 92 -5.20 6.05 13.57
CA ASN A 92 -4.81 6.17 12.16
C ASN A 92 -3.78 7.29 12.00
N HIS A 93 -2.49 6.93 12.01
CA HIS A 93 -1.38 7.85 11.74
C HIS A 93 -1.34 8.32 10.27
N TYR A 94 -1.92 7.56 9.36
CA TYR A 94 -1.87 7.80 7.92
C TYR A 94 -3.27 7.96 7.33
N ARG A 95 -3.97 9.02 7.74
CA ARG A 95 -5.33 9.32 7.25
C ARG A 95 -5.38 9.65 5.76
N THR A 96 -4.29 10.16 5.21
CA THR A 96 -4.16 10.52 3.80
C THR A 96 -2.92 9.87 3.23
N TRP A 97 -3.01 9.33 2.02
CA TRP A 97 -1.88 8.64 1.38
C TRP A 97 -0.63 9.53 1.24
N GLY A 98 -0.82 10.85 1.07
CA GLY A 98 0.27 11.80 0.86
C GLY A 98 1.21 11.98 2.05
N VAL A 99 0.84 11.49 3.25
CA VAL A 99 1.71 11.54 4.44
C VAL A 99 2.43 10.22 4.72
N VAL A 100 2.18 9.16 3.94
CA VAL A 100 2.81 7.86 4.15
C VAL A 100 4.27 7.92 3.68
N PRO A 101 5.26 7.72 4.57
CA PRO A 101 6.66 7.80 4.21
C PRO A 101 7.10 6.54 3.45
N PHE A 102 8.11 6.67 2.59
CA PHE A 102 8.63 5.53 1.84
C PHE A 102 9.15 4.41 2.76
N GLU A 103 9.74 4.76 3.89
CA GLU A 103 10.27 3.80 4.86
C GLU A 103 9.16 2.85 5.37
N TYR A 104 7.95 3.36 5.54
CA TYR A 104 6.78 2.56 5.92
C TYR A 104 6.39 1.63 4.78
N LEU A 105 6.21 2.17 3.57
CA LEU A 105 5.87 1.40 2.36
C LEU A 105 6.88 0.26 2.12
N ASN A 106 8.16 0.55 2.31
CA ASN A 106 9.24 -0.40 2.07
C ASN A 106 9.34 -1.45 3.18
N LYS A 107 9.06 -1.09 4.44
CA LYS A 107 8.99 -2.04 5.55
C LYS A 107 7.89 -3.08 5.32
N TYR A 108 6.72 -2.63 4.87
CA TYR A 108 5.52 -3.46 4.70
C TYR A 108 5.31 -3.99 3.28
N ALA A 109 6.27 -3.78 2.38
CA ALA A 109 6.18 -4.14 0.96
C ALA A 109 5.80 -5.61 0.72
N HIS A 110 6.28 -6.54 1.55
CA HIS A 110 5.95 -7.96 1.42
C HIS A 110 4.45 -8.24 1.57
N GLY A 111 3.73 -7.39 2.29
CA GLY A 111 2.29 -7.49 2.51
C GLY A 111 1.42 -7.02 1.36
N PHE A 112 2.00 -6.33 0.37
CA PHE A 112 1.24 -5.81 -0.77
C PHE A 112 0.49 -6.90 -1.56
N TYR A 113 0.88 -8.17 -1.43
CA TYR A 113 0.16 -9.30 -2.02
C TYR A 113 -1.14 -9.67 -1.32
N PHE A 114 -1.29 -9.32 -0.05
CA PHE A 114 -2.35 -9.83 0.80
C PHE A 114 -3.25 -8.74 1.35
N ILE A 115 -2.82 -7.48 1.28
CA ILE A 115 -3.62 -6.30 1.63
C ILE A 115 -4.93 -6.22 0.84
N THR A 116 -5.91 -5.46 1.37
CA THR A 116 -7.18 -5.29 0.68
C THR A 116 -6.98 -4.52 -0.62
N PRO A 117 -7.86 -4.69 -1.61
CA PRO A 117 -7.82 -3.87 -2.81
C PRO A 117 -7.87 -2.36 -2.50
N GLU A 118 -8.66 -1.94 -1.51
CA GLU A 118 -8.76 -0.56 -1.05
C GLU A 118 -7.41 -0.05 -0.51
N ALA A 119 -6.72 -0.86 0.32
CA ALA A 119 -5.39 -0.51 0.82
C ALA A 119 -4.34 -0.47 -0.29
N TYR A 120 -4.44 -1.36 -1.29
CA TYR A 120 -3.55 -1.32 -2.45
C TYR A 120 -3.73 -0.04 -3.28
N VAL A 121 -4.99 0.39 -3.49
CA VAL A 121 -5.29 1.67 -4.14
C VAL A 121 -4.78 2.85 -3.30
N PHE A 122 -4.93 2.80 -1.97
CA PHE A 122 -4.41 3.81 -1.05
C PHE A 122 -2.88 3.92 -1.04
N TYR A 123 -2.17 2.80 -1.12
CA TYR A 123 -0.70 2.78 -1.17
C TYR A 123 -0.12 3.30 -2.48
N THR A 124 -0.83 3.09 -3.58
CA THR A 124 -0.33 3.39 -4.93
C THR A 124 0.12 4.85 -5.11
N PRO A 125 -0.69 5.89 -4.81
CA PRO A 125 -0.26 7.27 -4.98
C PRO A 125 0.84 7.66 -3.99
N ALA A 126 0.86 7.11 -2.76
CA ALA A 126 1.94 7.33 -1.81
C ALA A 126 3.28 6.81 -2.34
N LEU A 127 3.29 5.60 -2.90
CA LEU A 127 4.49 5.00 -3.49
C LEU A 127 4.98 5.81 -4.69
N ILE A 128 4.08 6.14 -5.63
CA ILE A 128 4.43 6.91 -6.82
C ILE A 128 5.01 8.28 -6.43
N LEU A 129 4.38 8.99 -5.49
CA LEU A 129 4.86 10.28 -5.02
C LEU A 129 6.28 10.18 -4.45
N ASN A 130 6.52 9.22 -3.56
CA ASN A 130 7.83 9.01 -2.95
C ASN A 130 8.92 8.68 -3.99
N LEU A 131 8.61 7.83 -4.96
CA LEU A 131 9.54 7.43 -6.03
C LEU A 131 9.85 8.57 -7.01
N VAL A 132 8.86 9.41 -7.33
CA VAL A 132 9.06 10.59 -8.19
C VAL A 132 9.92 11.65 -7.48
N LEU A 133 9.69 11.86 -6.19
CA LEU A 133 10.46 12.82 -5.40
C LEU A 133 11.90 12.36 -5.15
N ASN A 134 12.11 11.04 -4.99
CA ASN A 134 13.38 10.45 -4.59
C ASN A 134 13.67 9.18 -5.42
N PRO A 135 14.23 9.29 -6.63
CA PRO A 135 14.51 8.15 -7.50
C PRO A 135 15.43 7.07 -6.89
N GLU A 136 16.21 7.40 -5.85
CA GLU A 136 17.00 6.42 -5.10
C GLU A 136 16.16 5.35 -4.40
N PHE A 137 14.88 5.62 -4.14
CA PHE A 137 13.95 4.70 -3.50
C PHE A 137 13.57 3.51 -4.38
N PHE A 138 13.85 3.54 -5.67
CA PHE A 138 13.75 2.36 -6.53
C PHE A 138 14.72 1.23 -6.11
N LYS A 139 15.73 1.50 -5.29
CA LYS A 139 16.59 0.46 -4.69
C LYS A 139 15.88 -0.36 -3.59
N GLY A 140 14.76 0.15 -3.08
CA GLY A 140 13.92 -0.56 -2.12
C GLY A 140 13.07 -1.63 -2.79
N VAL A 141 12.44 -2.48 -1.97
CA VAL A 141 11.58 -3.59 -2.45
C VAL A 141 10.14 -3.16 -2.69
N ALA A 142 9.72 -1.98 -2.20
CA ALA A 142 8.34 -1.50 -2.29
C ALA A 142 7.81 -1.46 -3.73
N PHE A 143 8.62 -0.93 -4.66
CA PHE A 143 8.25 -0.85 -6.07
C PHE A 143 8.03 -2.23 -6.69
N ASP A 144 8.96 -3.16 -6.48
CA ASP A 144 8.89 -4.50 -7.05
C ASP A 144 7.68 -5.28 -6.52
N LYS A 145 7.38 -5.15 -5.22
CA LYS A 145 6.23 -5.81 -4.61
C LYS A 145 4.91 -5.20 -5.09
N TRP A 146 4.85 -3.88 -5.21
CA TRP A 146 3.68 -3.19 -5.75
C TRP A 146 3.44 -3.58 -7.21
N LEU A 147 4.48 -3.59 -8.03
CA LEU A 147 4.41 -3.97 -9.44
C LEU A 147 4.03 -5.45 -9.59
N SER A 148 4.57 -6.32 -8.75
CA SER A 148 4.25 -7.74 -8.78
C SER A 148 2.79 -8.00 -8.43
N ARG A 149 2.20 -7.27 -7.47
CA ARG A 149 0.75 -7.31 -7.21
C ARG A 149 -0.04 -6.92 -8.46
N LEU A 150 0.31 -5.80 -9.11
CA LEU A 150 -0.31 -5.34 -10.37
C LEU A 150 -0.25 -6.43 -11.47
N LEU A 151 0.86 -7.17 -11.53
CA LEU A 151 1.06 -8.25 -12.50
C LEU A 151 0.29 -9.54 -12.17
N MET A 152 0.23 -9.93 -10.89
CA MET A 152 -0.39 -11.17 -10.41
C MET A 152 -1.90 -11.24 -10.59
N GLU A 153 -2.54 -10.12 -10.84
CA GLU A 153 -3.98 -10.02 -11.05
C GLU A 153 -4.45 -10.73 -12.34
N VAL A 154 -4.61 -12.06 -12.33
CA VAL A 154 -5.01 -12.86 -13.49
C VAL A 154 -6.52 -12.79 -13.72
N ASN A 155 -6.95 -12.47 -14.95
CA ASN A 155 -8.18 -12.80 -15.72
C ASN A 155 -9.55 -13.08 -15.06
N GLU A 156 -9.73 -12.99 -13.76
CA GLU A 156 -11.03 -13.02 -13.09
C GLU A 156 -11.51 -11.59 -12.90
N HIS A 157 -11.85 -10.89 -13.99
CA HIS A 157 -12.67 -9.66 -14.12
C HIS A 157 -12.67 -8.52 -13.06
N ASN A 158 -11.88 -8.56 -11.98
CA ASN A 158 -12.17 -7.81 -10.75
C ASN A 158 -10.99 -6.98 -10.21
N SER A 159 -9.84 -6.97 -10.88
CA SER A 159 -8.59 -6.52 -10.26
C SER A 159 -7.97 -5.27 -10.91
N LEU A 160 -8.06 -5.13 -12.22
CA LEU A 160 -7.97 -3.80 -12.88
C LEU A 160 -9.27 -2.97 -12.74
N THR A 161 -10.26 -3.51 -12.04
CA THR A 161 -11.49 -2.85 -11.61
C THR A 161 -11.27 -1.94 -10.38
N LEU A 162 -10.06 -1.92 -9.82
CA LEU A 162 -9.72 -1.17 -8.60
C LEU A 162 -9.34 0.27 -8.86
N PHE A 163 -8.69 0.54 -9.99
CA PHE A 163 -8.32 1.87 -10.40
C PHE A 163 -9.32 2.40 -11.41
N ASN A 164 -9.86 3.58 -11.17
CA ASN A 164 -10.67 4.25 -12.18
C ASN A 164 -9.82 4.65 -13.40
N ASN A 165 -10.48 5.08 -14.48
CA ASN A 165 -9.80 5.43 -15.73
C ASN A 165 -8.71 6.51 -15.55
N ASN A 166 -8.93 7.48 -14.66
CA ASN A 166 -7.96 8.55 -14.43
C ASN A 166 -6.73 8.03 -13.66
N GLN A 167 -6.94 7.23 -12.62
CA GLN A 167 -5.89 6.57 -11.85
C GLN A 167 -5.04 5.65 -12.75
N SER A 168 -5.71 4.81 -13.55
CA SER A 168 -5.05 3.91 -14.52
C SER A 168 -4.21 4.70 -15.55
N ARG A 169 -4.73 5.82 -16.06
CA ARG A 169 -3.99 6.71 -16.97
C ARG A 169 -2.71 7.25 -16.33
N LEU A 170 -2.74 7.62 -15.05
CA LEU A 170 -1.56 8.13 -14.36
C LEU A 170 -0.55 7.06 -14.02
N ILE A 171 -1.00 5.88 -13.59
CA ILE A 171 -0.11 4.73 -13.39
C ILE A 171 0.60 4.40 -14.71
N LYS A 172 -0.12 4.39 -15.85
CA LYS A 172 0.48 4.21 -17.17
C LYS A 172 1.51 5.29 -17.50
N LYS A 173 1.21 6.56 -17.22
CA LYS A 173 2.14 7.68 -17.44
C LYS A 173 3.40 7.52 -16.60
N PHE A 174 3.26 7.17 -15.32
CA PHE A 174 4.36 6.87 -14.42
C PHE A 174 5.24 5.72 -14.94
N LEU A 175 4.65 4.56 -15.22
CA LEU A 175 5.36 3.38 -15.71
C LEU A 175 6.07 3.63 -17.05
N SER A 176 5.47 4.46 -17.92
CA SER A 176 6.10 4.86 -19.18
C SER A 176 7.29 5.79 -18.94
N ASN A 177 7.19 6.74 -18.00
CA ASN A 177 8.25 7.67 -17.66
C ASN A 177 9.47 6.97 -17.04
N ILE A 178 9.27 5.99 -16.15
CA ILE A 178 10.39 5.27 -15.52
C ILE A 178 11.19 4.46 -16.56
N LEU A 179 10.54 3.92 -17.61
CA LEU A 179 11.24 3.23 -18.71
C LEU A 179 12.09 4.17 -19.58
N LEU A 180 11.75 5.46 -19.62
CA LEU A 180 12.52 6.47 -20.35
C LEU A 180 13.66 7.04 -19.51
N ASN A 181 13.64 6.83 -18.19
CA ASN A 181 14.63 7.37 -17.29
C ASN A 181 15.81 6.40 -17.10
N LYS A 182 16.94 6.72 -17.73
CA LYS A 182 18.17 5.93 -17.67
C LYS A 182 18.72 5.74 -16.26
N SER A 183 18.49 6.68 -15.33
CA SER A 183 18.99 6.52 -13.96
C SER A 183 18.13 5.60 -13.11
N ILE A 184 16.90 5.29 -13.54
CA ILE A 184 15.97 4.40 -12.84
C ILE A 184 16.06 2.98 -13.40
N ILE A 185 16.34 2.84 -14.70
CA ILE A 185 16.26 1.57 -15.41
C ILE A 185 17.17 0.48 -14.81
N ASP A 186 18.28 0.88 -14.19
CA ASP A 186 19.24 -0.03 -13.55
C ASP A 186 18.73 -0.60 -12.21
N PHE A 187 17.65 -0.03 -11.65
CA PHE A 187 17.07 -0.43 -10.37
C PHE A 187 15.76 -1.22 -10.51
N ILE A 188 15.29 -1.46 -11.74
CA ILE A 188 13.98 -2.07 -11.98
C ILE A 188 14.07 -3.20 -13.00
N GLU A 189 13.17 -4.16 -12.89
CA GLU A 189 12.96 -5.17 -13.94
C GLU A 189 12.13 -4.56 -15.09
N ALA A 190 12.80 -3.97 -16.07
CA ALA A 190 12.13 -3.30 -17.19
C ALA A 190 11.16 -4.20 -17.97
N GLY A 191 11.39 -5.51 -17.98
CA GLY A 191 10.45 -6.50 -18.55
C GLY A 191 9.11 -6.53 -17.84
N ASP A 192 9.12 -6.46 -16.50
CA ASP A 192 7.94 -6.49 -15.65
C ASP A 192 7.11 -5.22 -15.83
N VAL A 193 7.78 -4.07 -15.93
CA VAL A 193 7.12 -2.78 -16.21
C VAL A 193 6.44 -2.79 -17.57
N LYS A 194 7.07 -3.34 -18.61
CA LYS A 194 6.45 -3.49 -19.94
C LYS A 194 5.22 -4.39 -19.89
N ARG A 195 5.28 -5.53 -19.19
CA ARG A 195 4.12 -6.42 -19.01
C ARG A 195 2.97 -5.71 -18.28
N ALA A 196 3.27 -4.90 -17.26
CA ALA A 196 2.26 -4.12 -16.56
C ALA A 196 1.58 -3.09 -17.48
N LEU A 197 2.35 -2.38 -18.30
CA LEU A 197 1.83 -1.44 -19.30
C LEU A 197 0.91 -2.13 -20.33
N GLU A 198 1.32 -3.29 -20.85
CA GLU A 198 0.49 -4.07 -21.76
C GLU A 198 -0.83 -4.50 -21.14
N LYS A 199 -0.81 -4.82 -19.84
CA LYS A 199 -1.99 -5.23 -19.09
C LYS A 199 -2.98 -4.08 -18.88
N ILE A 200 -2.48 -2.90 -18.51
CA ILE A 200 -3.31 -1.69 -18.36
C ILE A 200 -3.96 -1.29 -19.70
N ASN A 201 -3.30 -1.51 -20.83
CA ASN A 201 -3.81 -1.14 -22.17
C ASN A 201 -4.92 -2.06 -22.71
N LYS A 202 -5.10 -3.25 -22.13
CA LYS A 202 -6.09 -4.24 -22.60
C LYS A 202 -7.48 -4.05 -21.99
N ASN A 203 -7.58 -3.21 -20.96
CA ASN A 203 -8.81 -2.83 -20.28
C ASN A 203 -9.18 -1.38 -20.62
#